data_AF-A0AAD5T9V2-F1
#
_entry.id   AF-A0AAD5T9V2-F1
#
_cell.length_a   1.000
_cell.length_b   1.000
_cell.length_c   1.000
_cell.angle_alpha   90.00
_cell.angle_beta   90.00
_cell.angle_gamma   90.00
#
_symmetry.space_group_name_H-M   'P 1'
#
loop_
_entity.id
_entity.type
_entity.pdbx_description
1 polymer ?
#
loop_
_entity_poly.entity_id
_entity_poly.type
_entity_poly.pdbx_seq_one_letter_code
_entity_poly.pdbx_strand_id
1 'polypeptide(L)'
;MNPRSLQIWFQNRRAKEKKEAPDHSDSNLDNGEDDNMANTSSLILTTSISIGTWRRLSLTREDLMCEILTQPGILRWSVIESGFCFKMEIPIAAINDMSVHSVPENPRLSSLVLQTNIPPLFYRQLGDGFVPCSDFTEHMQASTVFCHILEGSHFEMERGFTMLQSYFNEKFSTTTTDFSTINIQNNFAGTDMPSYGNLQNINEFSLNEFGMPQYRRL
;
A
#
# COMPACT_ATOMS: atom_id res chain seq x y z
N MET A 1 15.97 2.21 -1.95
CA MET A 1 14.71 2.95 -2.11
C MET A 1 14.45 3.77 -0.86
N ASN A 2 13.87 4.97 -0.99
CA ASN A 2 13.71 5.91 0.13
C ASN A 2 12.35 5.70 0.82
N PRO A 3 12.29 5.35 2.13
CA PRO A 3 11.03 5.18 2.87
C PRO A 3 10.12 6.42 2.84
N ARG A 4 10.70 7.60 2.59
CA ARG A 4 9.97 8.85 2.38
C ARG A 4 9.01 8.80 1.19
N SER A 5 9.32 8.04 0.13
CA SER A 5 8.48 7.95 -1.06
C SER A 5 7.15 7.23 -0.79
N LEU A 6 7.17 6.16 0.01
CA LEU A 6 5.95 5.47 0.44
C LEU A 6 5.09 6.36 1.35
N GLN A 7 5.72 7.06 2.29
CA GLN A 7 5.01 7.95 3.20
C GLN A 7 4.34 9.11 2.44
N ILE A 8 5.06 9.71 1.48
CA ILE A 8 4.51 10.72 0.57
C ILE A 8 3.34 10.14 -0.23
N TRP A 9 3.45 8.88 -0.69
CA TRP A 9 2.37 8.23 -1.42
C TRP A 9 1.11 8.05 -0.56
N PHE A 10 1.22 7.47 0.63
CA PHE A 10 0.10 7.31 1.55
C PHE A 10 -0.52 8.67 1.93
N GLN A 11 0.29 9.74 1.99
CA GLN A 11 -0.21 11.11 2.17
C GLN A 11 -1.00 11.62 0.95
N ASN A 12 -0.44 11.48 -0.26
CA ASN A 12 -1.09 11.90 -1.50
C ASN A 12 -2.40 11.16 -1.76
N ARG A 13 -2.42 9.85 -1.48
CA ARG A 13 -3.62 9.03 -1.57
C ARG A 13 -4.71 9.48 -0.60
N ARG A 14 -4.37 9.66 0.69
CA ARG A 14 -5.33 10.16 1.70
C ARG A 14 -5.85 11.57 1.36
N ALA A 15 -5.02 12.39 0.72
CA ALA A 15 -5.42 13.71 0.23
C ALA A 15 -6.38 13.63 -0.97
N LYS A 16 -6.24 12.60 -1.82
CA LYS A 16 -7.13 12.33 -2.95
C LYS A 16 -8.50 11.82 -2.51
N GLU A 17 -8.53 10.88 -1.56
CA GLU A 17 -9.79 10.33 -1.00
C GLU A 17 -10.66 11.43 -0.32
N LYS A 18 -10.06 12.54 0.16
CA LYS A 18 -10.78 13.69 0.72
C LYS A 18 -11.38 14.65 -0.32
N LYS A 19 -11.11 14.46 -1.62
CA LYS A 19 -11.49 15.40 -2.69
C LYS A 19 -12.54 14.88 -3.67
N GLU A 20 -12.97 13.63 -3.58
CA GLU A 20 -13.88 13.04 -4.57
C GLU A 20 -15.30 12.86 -3.98
N ALA A 21 -16.21 13.75 -4.38
CA ALA A 21 -17.65 13.48 -4.47
C ALA A 21 -17.96 13.00 -5.90
N PRO A 22 -18.95 12.10 -6.12
CA PRO A 22 -19.05 11.38 -7.38
C PRO A 22 -19.66 12.26 -8.48
N ASP A 23 -18.98 12.34 -9.62
CA ASP A 23 -19.60 12.77 -10.88
C ASP A 23 -19.55 11.61 -11.88
N HIS A 24 -20.70 11.39 -12.51
CA HIS A 24 -20.99 10.30 -13.44
C HIS A 24 -20.55 10.69 -14.86
N SER A 25 -19.76 9.87 -15.54
CA SER A 25 -20.04 9.50 -16.95
C SER A 25 -19.00 8.54 -17.54
N ASP A 26 -19.54 7.41 -18.00
CA ASP A 26 -19.33 6.71 -19.26
C ASP A 26 -18.02 6.01 -19.65
N SER A 27 -18.29 4.78 -20.12
CA SER A 27 -17.47 3.69 -20.62
C SER A 27 -16.75 4.00 -21.93
N ASN A 28 -15.59 3.36 -22.13
CA ASN A 28 -15.27 2.74 -23.41
C ASN A 28 -14.39 1.49 -23.23
N LEU A 29 -14.79 0.45 -23.97
CA LEU A 29 -14.12 -0.82 -24.15
C LEU A 29 -12.93 -0.65 -25.11
N ASP A 30 -11.77 -1.22 -24.77
CA ASP A 30 -10.78 -1.59 -25.77
C ASP A 30 -10.20 -2.97 -25.45
N ASN A 31 -10.10 -3.79 -26.49
CA ASN A 31 -9.63 -5.16 -26.48
C ASN A 31 -8.12 -5.17 -26.71
N GLY A 32 -7.39 -6.02 -26.01
CA GLY A 32 -6.09 -6.45 -26.52
C GLY A 32 -5.15 -7.00 -25.46
N GLU A 33 -4.63 -8.18 -25.79
CA GLU A 33 -3.38 -8.78 -25.31
C GLU A 33 -3.52 -9.67 -24.06
N ASP A 34 -3.79 -10.96 -24.35
CA ASP A 34 -3.49 -12.11 -23.50
C ASP A 34 -1.97 -12.17 -23.22
N ASP A 35 -1.51 -11.34 -22.29
CA ASP A 35 -0.27 -11.63 -21.59
C ASP A 35 -0.54 -12.78 -20.61
N ASN A 36 0.11 -13.91 -20.85
CA ASN A 36 0.30 -14.98 -19.87
C ASN A 36 1.08 -14.43 -18.67
N MET A 37 0.41 -13.62 -17.86
CA MET A 37 0.91 -13.06 -16.62
C MET A 37 0.93 -14.22 -15.63
N ALA A 38 2.10 -14.84 -15.49
CA ALA A 38 2.35 -15.87 -14.50
C ALA A 38 1.85 -15.36 -13.15
N ASN A 39 0.79 -15.99 -12.61
CA ASN A 39 0.24 -15.70 -11.29
C ASN A 39 1.37 -15.79 -10.26
N THR A 40 1.95 -14.64 -9.92
CA THR A 40 3.10 -14.53 -9.02
C THR A 40 2.56 -14.53 -7.60
N SER A 41 2.20 -15.73 -7.12
CA SER A 41 1.86 -15.95 -5.71
C SER A 41 3.15 -16.08 -4.89
N SER A 42 3.17 -15.47 -3.72
CA SER A 42 4.23 -15.64 -2.75
C SER A 42 3.68 -15.77 -1.34
N LEU A 43 4.10 -16.83 -0.66
CA LEU A 43 3.73 -17.09 0.72
C LEU A 43 4.63 -16.31 1.68
N ILE A 44 4.08 -15.65 2.69
CA ILE A 44 4.80 -15.11 3.85
C ILE A 44 4.57 -16.04 5.04
N LEU A 45 5.65 -16.52 5.65
CA LEU A 45 5.54 -17.39 6.81
C LEU A 45 5.30 -16.55 8.07
N THR A 46 4.08 -16.65 8.61
CA THR A 46 3.65 -15.97 9.84
C THR A 46 3.43 -16.98 10.94
N THR A 47 3.75 -16.60 12.18
CA THR A 47 3.42 -17.40 13.38
C THR A 47 2.05 -17.02 13.94
N SER A 48 1.56 -15.81 13.66
CA SER A 48 0.20 -15.42 14.01
C SER A 48 -0.30 -14.23 13.21
N ILE A 49 -1.63 -14.09 13.17
CA ILE A 49 -2.34 -12.87 12.75
C ILE A 49 -3.26 -12.42 13.89
N SER A 50 -3.27 -11.11 14.13
CA SER A 50 -4.19 -10.47 15.09
C SER A 50 -4.97 -9.34 14.40
N ILE A 51 -6.28 -9.30 14.67
CA ILE A 51 -7.20 -8.25 14.21
C ILE A 51 -8.10 -7.87 15.39
N GLY A 52 -7.83 -6.71 15.99
CA GLY A 52 -8.45 -6.31 17.25
C GLY A 52 -8.05 -7.28 18.37
N THR A 53 -9.05 -7.86 19.02
CA THR A 53 -8.87 -8.91 20.05
C THR A 53 -8.82 -10.32 19.46
N TRP A 54 -9.30 -10.51 18.22
CA TRP A 54 -9.21 -11.79 17.55
C TRP A 54 -7.75 -12.09 17.18
N ARG A 55 -7.29 -13.29 17.52
CA ARG A 55 -5.93 -13.74 17.21
C ARG A 55 -5.94 -15.19 16.77
N ARG A 56 -5.25 -15.48 15.67
CA ARG A 56 -4.99 -16.84 15.20
C ARG A 56 -3.50 -17.13 15.24
N LEU A 57 -3.14 -18.21 15.92
CA LEU A 57 -1.78 -18.75 15.92
C LEU A 57 -1.66 -19.81 14.83
N SER A 58 -0.50 -19.86 14.18
CA SER A 58 -0.10 -20.99 13.34
C SER A 58 0.37 -22.12 14.26
N LEU A 59 -0.35 -23.24 14.25
CA LEU A 59 0.09 -24.48 14.91
C LEU A 59 0.80 -25.40 13.93
N THR A 60 0.45 -25.32 12.63
CA THR A 60 1.14 -26.00 11.54
C THR A 60 1.37 -25.02 10.38
N ARG A 61 2.12 -25.42 9.34
CA ARG A 61 2.33 -24.51 8.20
C ARG A 61 1.07 -24.30 7.37
N GLU A 62 0.13 -25.22 7.46
CA GLU A 62 -1.06 -25.29 6.62
C GLU A 62 -2.26 -24.59 7.28
N ASP A 63 -2.27 -24.45 8.61
CA ASP A 63 -3.43 -23.93 9.34
C ASP A 63 -3.55 -22.40 9.36
N LEU A 64 -2.47 -21.69 9.00
CA LEU A 64 -2.45 -20.26 8.75
C LEU A 64 -1.47 -19.94 7.61
N MET A 65 -2.00 -19.41 6.51
CA MET A 65 -1.21 -19.04 5.33
C MET A 65 -1.48 -17.59 4.92
N CYS A 66 -0.40 -16.86 4.59
CA CYS A 66 -0.43 -15.51 4.05
C CYS A 66 0.08 -15.51 2.62
N GLU A 67 -0.79 -15.33 1.63
CA GLU A 67 -0.39 -15.26 0.23
C GLU A 67 -0.49 -13.82 -0.29
N ILE A 68 0.59 -13.33 -0.90
CA ILE A 68 0.61 -12.10 -1.69
C ILE A 68 0.50 -12.51 -3.15
N LEU A 69 -0.65 -12.21 -3.75
CA LEU A 69 -0.92 -12.41 -5.17
C LEU A 69 -0.75 -11.04 -5.86
N THR A 70 0.45 -10.72 -6.33
CA THR A 70 0.71 -9.41 -6.98
C THR A 70 -0.10 -9.20 -8.25
N GLN A 71 -0.54 -10.29 -8.87
CA GLN A 71 -1.54 -10.31 -9.92
C GLN A 71 -2.53 -11.42 -9.53
N PRO A 72 -3.77 -11.07 -9.16
CA PRO A 72 -4.49 -9.82 -9.45
C PRO A 72 -4.28 -8.62 -8.48
N GLY A 73 -3.42 -8.72 -7.47
CA GLY A 73 -3.23 -7.66 -6.47
C GLY A 73 -4.03 -7.89 -5.20
N ILE A 74 -4.00 -9.12 -4.70
CA ILE A 74 -4.76 -9.59 -3.54
C ILE A 74 -3.81 -10.08 -2.45
N LEU A 75 -4.03 -9.64 -1.22
CA LEU A 75 -3.49 -10.25 -0.02
C LEU A 75 -4.53 -11.25 0.50
N ARG A 76 -4.18 -12.53 0.53
CA ARG A 76 -5.06 -13.61 0.98
C ARG A 76 -4.56 -14.22 2.28
N TRP A 77 -5.47 -14.38 3.22
CA TRP A 77 -5.29 -15.16 4.42
C TRP A 77 -6.11 -16.42 4.34
N SER A 78 -5.50 -17.58 4.55
CA SER A 78 -6.22 -18.85 4.66
C SER A 78 -6.02 -19.42 6.06
N VAL A 79 -7.11 -19.81 6.70
CA VAL A 79 -7.15 -20.36 8.07
C VAL A 79 -7.86 -21.71 8.03
N ILE A 80 -7.24 -22.73 8.62
CA ILE A 80 -7.89 -24.04 8.81
C ILE A 80 -8.32 -24.16 10.27
N GLU A 81 -9.61 -24.41 10.48
CA GLU A 81 -10.21 -24.57 11.79
C GLU A 81 -11.21 -25.71 11.80
N SER A 82 -11.02 -26.68 12.71
CA SER A 82 -11.93 -27.83 12.88
C SER A 82 -12.23 -28.60 11.58
N GLY A 83 -11.25 -28.68 10.68
CA GLY A 83 -11.39 -29.34 9.37
C GLY A 83 -12.05 -28.49 8.28
N PHE A 84 -12.41 -27.24 8.58
CA PHE A 84 -12.90 -26.28 7.61
C PHE A 84 -11.81 -25.30 7.21
N CYS A 85 -11.73 -24.98 5.92
CA CYS A 85 -10.86 -23.91 5.42
C CYS A 85 -11.68 -22.64 5.21
N PHE A 86 -11.20 -21.54 5.77
CA PHE A 86 -11.71 -20.20 5.57
C PHE A 86 -10.63 -19.38 4.91
N LYS A 87 -11.02 -18.42 4.09
CA LYS A 87 -10.11 -17.40 3.62
C LYS A 87 -10.72 -16.02 3.66
N MET A 88 -9.87 -15.02 3.87
CA MET A 88 -10.21 -13.63 3.62
C MET A 88 -9.26 -13.04 2.58
N GLU A 89 -9.82 -12.23 1.69
CA GLU A 89 -9.09 -11.58 0.59
C GLU A 89 -9.22 -10.07 0.72
N ILE A 90 -8.09 -9.38 0.66
CA ILE A 90 -7.98 -7.93 0.77
C ILE A 90 -7.28 -7.44 -0.49
N PRO A 91 -7.84 -6.50 -1.25
CA PRO A 91 -7.08 -5.83 -2.30
C PRO A 91 -5.79 -5.25 -1.71
N ILE A 92 -4.62 -5.53 -2.29
CA ILE A 92 -3.37 -4.92 -1.81
C ILE A 92 -3.49 -3.40 -1.89
N ALA A 93 -4.18 -2.90 -2.91
CA ALA A 93 -4.55 -1.50 -3.05
C ALA A 93 -5.43 -0.96 -1.90
N ALA A 94 -5.98 -1.75 -0.98
CA ALA A 94 -6.67 -1.25 0.22
C ALA A 94 -5.71 -0.84 1.34
N ILE A 95 -4.45 -1.29 1.29
CA ILE A 95 -3.46 -0.98 2.32
C ILE A 95 -3.07 0.49 2.19
N ASN A 96 -3.29 1.26 3.25
CA ASN A 96 -3.08 2.71 3.31
C ASN A 96 -1.98 3.13 4.31
N ASP A 97 -1.41 2.16 5.03
CA ASP A 97 -0.17 2.29 5.77
C ASP A 97 0.39 0.89 6.04
N MET A 98 1.71 0.78 6.14
CA MET A 98 2.36 -0.47 6.55
C MET A 98 3.71 -0.22 7.22
N SER A 99 4.04 -1.02 8.22
CA SER A 99 5.29 -0.90 8.97
C SER A 99 5.75 -2.23 9.54
N VAL A 100 7.05 -2.36 9.78
CA VAL A 100 7.65 -3.50 10.48
C VAL A 100 8.22 -3.04 11.82
N HIS A 101 7.94 -3.79 12.88
CA HIS A 101 8.39 -3.51 14.24
C HIS A 101 8.93 -4.76 14.92
N SER A 102 9.84 -4.62 15.87
CA SER A 102 10.23 -5.73 16.75
C SER A 102 9.14 -6.01 17.78
N VAL A 103 8.89 -7.28 18.11
CA VAL A 103 7.92 -7.66 19.16
C VAL A 103 8.59 -7.53 20.53
N PRO A 104 8.13 -6.63 21.43
CA PRO A 104 8.79 -6.40 22.72
C PRO A 104 8.85 -7.64 23.62
N GLU A 105 7.79 -8.43 23.65
CA GLU A 105 7.66 -9.62 24.49
C GLU A 105 8.49 -10.80 23.97
N ASN A 106 8.85 -10.78 22.68
CA ASN A 106 9.61 -11.84 22.04
C ASN A 106 10.61 -11.27 21.03
N PRO A 107 11.89 -11.09 21.42
CA PRO A 107 12.90 -10.46 20.56
C PRO A 107 13.27 -11.29 19.32
N ARG A 108 12.78 -12.54 19.20
CA ARG A 108 12.96 -13.37 18.00
C ARG A 108 11.90 -13.10 16.93
N LEU A 109 10.86 -12.33 17.26
CA LEU A 109 9.76 -12.02 16.36
C LEU A 109 9.76 -10.55 15.97
N SER A 110 9.21 -10.29 14.79
CA SER A 110 8.81 -8.97 14.33
C SER A 110 7.33 -9.01 13.95
N SER A 111 6.72 -7.83 13.94
CA SER A 111 5.37 -7.62 13.47
C SER A 111 5.37 -6.83 12.17
N LEU A 112 4.68 -7.33 11.14
CA LEU A 112 4.25 -6.54 10.00
C LEU A 112 2.84 -6.02 10.28
N VAL A 113 2.71 -4.71 10.45
CA VAL A 113 1.45 -4.04 10.70
C VAL A 113 0.92 -3.49 9.38
N LEU A 114 -0.30 -3.83 9.03
CA LEU A 114 -1.00 -3.36 7.83
C LEU A 114 -2.25 -2.59 8.23
N GLN A 115 -2.37 -1.34 7.81
CA GLN A 115 -3.60 -0.57 7.92
C GLN A 115 -4.34 -0.64 6.59
N THR A 116 -5.62 -1.00 6.63
CA THR A 116 -6.50 -1.05 5.45
C THR A 116 -7.56 0.05 5.54
N ASN A 117 -8.27 0.29 4.44
CA ASN A 117 -9.39 1.24 4.41
C ASN A 117 -10.74 0.59 4.06
N ILE A 118 -10.76 -0.72 3.81
CA ILE A 118 -11.96 -1.50 3.50
C ILE A 118 -11.92 -2.85 4.21
N PRO A 119 -13.10 -3.45 4.51
CA PRO A 119 -13.16 -4.79 5.07
C PRO A 119 -12.72 -5.85 4.03
N PRO A 120 -12.19 -6.99 4.48
CA PRO A 120 -11.91 -8.13 3.60
C PRO A 120 -13.18 -8.73 2.99
N LEU A 121 -13.00 -9.49 1.91
CA LEU A 121 -14.01 -10.44 1.41
C LEU A 121 -13.77 -11.80 2.07
N PHE A 122 -14.84 -12.46 2.53
CA PHE A 122 -14.74 -13.71 3.29
C PHE A 122 -15.33 -14.89 2.52
N TYR A 123 -14.65 -16.03 2.60
CA TYR A 123 -15.06 -17.26 1.95
C TYR A 123 -14.83 -18.47 2.85
N ARG A 124 -15.67 -19.49 2.69
CA ARG A 124 -15.49 -20.81 3.30
C ARG A 124 -15.41 -21.87 2.20
N GLN A 125 -14.57 -22.87 2.42
CA GLN A 125 -14.51 -24.05 1.56
C GLN A 125 -15.80 -24.88 1.69
N LEU A 126 -16.32 -25.34 0.56
CA LEU A 126 -17.42 -26.30 0.44
C LEU A 126 -17.10 -27.25 -0.71
N GLY A 127 -16.74 -28.50 -0.38
CA GLY A 127 -16.19 -29.44 -1.35
C GLY A 127 -14.88 -28.92 -1.94
N ASP A 128 -14.77 -28.89 -3.26
CA ASP A 128 -13.57 -28.42 -3.98
C ASP A 128 -13.59 -26.91 -4.24
N GLY A 129 -14.67 -26.20 -3.86
CA GLY A 129 -14.86 -24.78 -4.13
C GLY A 129 -14.87 -23.90 -2.88
N PHE A 130 -14.77 -22.59 -3.09
CA PHE A 130 -14.99 -21.57 -2.06
C PHE A 130 -16.28 -20.81 -2.34
N VAL A 131 -17.11 -20.67 -1.31
CA VAL A 131 -18.34 -19.86 -1.37
C VAL A 131 -18.22 -18.67 -0.44
N PRO A 132 -18.79 -17.50 -0.79
CA PRO A 132 -18.84 -16.36 0.12
C PRO A 132 -19.49 -16.74 1.45
N CYS A 133 -18.98 -16.20 2.55
CA CYS A 133 -19.55 -16.39 3.88
C CYS A 133 -19.51 -15.08 4.68
N SER A 134 -20.11 -15.09 5.87
CA SER A 134 -19.92 -14.01 6.84
C SER A 134 -18.49 -14.00 7.36
N ASP A 135 -18.07 -12.88 7.93
CA ASP A 135 -16.83 -12.75 8.67
C ASP A 135 -16.73 -13.84 9.76
N PHE A 136 -15.69 -14.67 9.66
CA PHE A 136 -15.45 -15.81 10.54
C PHE A 136 -14.61 -15.44 11.77
N THR A 137 -14.16 -14.19 11.87
CA THR A 137 -13.43 -13.71 13.05
C THR A 137 -14.38 -13.51 14.23
N GLU A 138 -13.85 -13.63 15.44
CA GLU A 138 -14.64 -13.44 16.66
C GLU A 138 -15.30 -12.06 16.66
N HIS A 139 -16.61 -12.02 16.89
CA HIS A 139 -17.43 -10.79 16.83
C HIS A 139 -17.33 -10.03 15.48
N MET A 140 -16.99 -10.71 14.38
CA MET A 140 -16.85 -10.09 13.05
C MET A 140 -15.87 -8.89 13.04
N GLN A 141 -14.78 -9.03 13.80
CA GLN A 141 -13.80 -7.97 13.97
C GLN A 141 -13.09 -7.59 12.68
N ALA A 142 -12.81 -8.52 11.77
CA ALA A 142 -12.16 -8.19 10.49
C ALA A 142 -13.01 -7.29 9.60
N SER A 143 -14.31 -7.23 9.79
CA SER A 143 -15.21 -6.31 9.10
C SER A 143 -15.16 -4.87 9.63
N THR A 144 -14.62 -4.65 10.84
CA THR A 144 -14.70 -3.36 11.55
C THR A 144 -13.36 -2.84 12.06
N VAL A 145 -12.35 -3.70 12.18
CA VAL A 145 -11.00 -3.37 12.62
C VAL A 145 -10.04 -3.45 11.43
N PHE A 146 -9.62 -2.30 10.93
CA PHE A 146 -8.78 -2.18 9.73
C PHE A 146 -7.27 -2.23 10.01
N CYS A 147 -6.87 -2.84 11.13
CA CYS A 147 -5.48 -3.02 11.53
C CYS A 147 -5.18 -4.51 11.64
N HIS A 148 -4.35 -5.00 10.75
CA HIS A 148 -3.94 -6.40 10.69
C HIS A 148 -2.48 -6.50 11.14
N ILE A 149 -2.23 -7.24 12.21
CA ILE A 149 -0.90 -7.42 12.77
C ILE A 149 -0.46 -8.85 12.53
N LEU A 150 0.54 -9.01 11.68
CA LEU A 150 1.18 -10.29 11.40
C LEU A 150 2.40 -10.38 12.30
N GLU A 151 2.64 -11.51 12.94
CA GLU A 151 3.90 -11.79 13.62
C GLU A 151 4.62 -12.94 12.94
N GLY A 152 5.95 -12.89 12.94
CA GLY A 152 6.80 -13.94 12.40
C GLY A 152 8.28 -13.63 12.57
N SER A 153 9.14 -14.41 11.92
CA SER A 153 10.57 -14.08 11.89
C SER A 153 10.79 -12.72 11.23
N HIS A 154 11.79 -11.97 11.69
CA HIS A 154 12.12 -10.66 11.12
C HIS A 154 12.30 -10.71 9.60
N PHE A 155 13.00 -11.75 9.11
CA PHE A 155 13.22 -11.98 7.69
C PHE A 155 11.91 -12.08 6.89
N GLU A 156 10.93 -12.83 7.40
CA GLU A 156 9.63 -13.02 6.72
C GLU A 156 8.78 -11.74 6.73
N MET A 157 8.80 -10.99 7.85
CA MET A 157 8.05 -9.74 7.96
C MET A 157 8.61 -8.67 7.01
N GLU A 158 9.94 -8.52 6.95
CA GLU A 158 10.63 -7.64 6.01
C GLU A 158 10.41 -8.06 4.55
N ARG A 159 10.40 -9.37 4.28
CA ARG A 159 10.09 -9.90 2.95
C ARG A 159 8.67 -9.51 2.54
N GLY A 160 7.68 -9.72 3.42
CA GLY A 160 6.30 -9.30 3.16
C GLY A 160 6.17 -7.80 2.90
N PHE A 161 6.80 -6.98 3.73
CA PHE A 161 6.84 -5.53 3.55
C PHE A 161 7.45 -5.14 2.20
N THR A 162 8.59 -5.71 1.84
CA THR A 162 9.29 -5.43 0.58
C THR A 162 8.43 -5.81 -0.63
N MET A 163 7.73 -6.95 -0.57
CA MET A 163 6.85 -7.38 -1.64
C MET A 163 5.67 -6.44 -1.85
N LEU A 164 5.01 -6.02 -0.77
CA LEU A 164 3.91 -5.06 -0.84
C LEU A 164 4.42 -3.69 -1.34
N GLN A 165 5.60 -3.25 -0.89
CA GLN A 165 6.23 -2.03 -1.37
C GLN A 165 6.51 -2.08 -2.88
N SER A 166 7.07 -3.20 -3.37
CA SER A 166 7.30 -3.39 -4.80
C SER A 166 6.01 -3.35 -5.61
N TYR A 167 4.94 -4.00 -5.13
CA TYR A 167 3.62 -3.94 -5.78
C TYR A 167 3.14 -2.48 -5.96
N PHE A 168 3.23 -1.66 -4.91
CA PHE A 168 2.84 -0.25 -5.00
C PHE A 168 3.74 0.54 -5.96
N ASN A 169 5.04 0.28 -5.94
CA ASN A 169 5.96 0.96 -6.86
C ASN A 169 5.64 0.61 -8.32
N GLU A 170 5.42 -0.66 -8.65
CA GLU A 170 5.13 -1.09 -10.03
C GLU A 170 3.81 -0.52 -10.54
N LYS A 171 2.74 -0.59 -9.74
CA LYS A 171 1.40 -0.16 -10.18
C LYS A 171 1.21 1.35 -10.22
N PHE A 172 2.01 2.13 -9.49
CA PHE A 172 1.81 3.58 -9.34
C PHE A 172 3.00 4.44 -9.79
N SER A 173 4.09 3.86 -10.33
CA SER A 173 5.19 4.63 -10.94
C SER A 173 4.93 5.09 -12.38
N THR A 174 3.77 4.77 -12.98
CA THR A 174 3.47 5.05 -14.40
C THR A 174 2.98 6.47 -14.70
N THR A 175 3.10 7.43 -13.78
CA THR A 175 2.71 8.84 -14.03
C THR A 175 3.92 9.76 -14.18
N THR A 176 4.73 9.53 -15.21
CA THR A 176 5.60 10.57 -15.79
C THR A 176 5.47 10.47 -17.31
N THR A 177 4.46 11.12 -17.87
CA THR A 177 4.43 11.39 -19.31
C THR A 177 5.38 12.56 -19.55
N ASP A 178 6.48 12.30 -20.26
CA ASP A 178 7.43 13.28 -20.74
C ASP A 178 6.72 14.39 -21.54
N PHE A 179 6.72 15.62 -21.02
CA PHE A 179 6.39 16.83 -21.78
C PHE A 179 7.64 17.59 -22.22
N SER A 180 8.64 16.88 -22.75
CA SER A 180 9.78 17.52 -23.40
C SER A 180 9.85 17.09 -24.87
N THR A 181 9.11 17.81 -25.72
CA THR A 181 9.60 18.41 -26.99
C THR A 181 8.42 19.11 -27.67
N ILE A 182 8.20 20.40 -27.37
CA ILE A 182 7.59 21.32 -28.32
C ILE A 182 8.72 22.18 -28.85
N ASN A 183 9.22 21.83 -30.04
CA ASN A 183 10.11 22.68 -30.83
C ASN A 183 9.31 23.87 -31.35
N ILE A 184 9.59 25.07 -30.83
CA ILE A 184 9.26 26.32 -31.53
C ILE A 184 10.58 26.89 -32.06
N GLN A 185 10.86 26.63 -33.34
CA GLN A 185 11.80 27.43 -34.11
C GLN A 185 11.17 28.82 -34.30
N ASN A 186 11.77 29.86 -33.72
CA ASN A 186 11.51 31.24 -34.13
C ASN A 186 12.84 31.91 -34.47
N ASN A 187 13.10 31.97 -35.78
CA ASN A 187 14.04 32.86 -36.43
C ASN A 187 13.30 34.17 -36.73
N PHE A 188 13.62 35.27 -36.05
CA PHE A 188 13.44 36.62 -36.61
C PHE A 188 14.50 37.56 -36.04
N ALA A 189 15.18 38.23 -36.97
CA ALA A 189 16.29 39.15 -36.78
C ALA A 189 15.83 40.57 -36.41
N GLY A 190 16.72 41.34 -35.78
CA GLY A 190 16.77 42.80 -35.95
C GLY A 190 16.63 43.67 -34.70
N THR A 191 17.77 44.23 -34.30
CA THR A 191 18.02 45.62 -33.82
C THR A 191 17.50 46.12 -32.46
N ASP A 192 18.50 46.65 -31.72
CA ASP A 192 18.50 47.76 -30.76
C ASP A 192 18.32 47.50 -29.24
N MET A 193 19.48 47.53 -28.57
CA MET A 193 19.69 47.78 -27.13
C MET A 193 19.67 49.30 -26.88
N PRO A 194 19.33 49.74 -25.65
CA PRO A 194 20.41 50.35 -24.88
C PRO A 194 20.51 49.85 -23.42
N SER A 195 21.78 49.69 -23.06
CA SER A 195 22.40 49.38 -21.77
C SER A 195 21.94 50.29 -20.62
N TYR A 196 21.82 49.72 -19.42
CA TYR A 196 22.46 50.26 -18.19
C TYR A 196 22.67 49.15 -17.14
N GLY A 197 23.89 49.09 -16.59
CA GLY A 197 24.13 48.79 -15.17
C GLY A 197 24.61 47.41 -14.77
N ASN A 198 25.93 47.20 -14.80
CA ASN A 198 26.64 46.19 -14.00
C ASN A 198 26.36 46.35 -12.50
N LEU A 199 26.00 45.27 -11.80
CA LEU A 199 26.50 44.96 -10.46
C LEU A 199 26.58 43.44 -10.29
N GLN A 200 27.78 42.95 -10.04
CA GLN A 200 28.06 41.55 -9.73
C GLN A 200 27.69 41.23 -8.27
N ASN A 201 27.16 40.01 -8.10
CA ASN A 201 27.55 39.02 -7.09
C ASN A 201 27.07 39.10 -5.61
N ILE A 202 26.32 38.03 -5.28
CA ILE A 202 26.31 37.13 -4.09
C ILE A 202 25.75 37.55 -2.72
N ASN A 203 24.87 36.62 -2.27
CA ASN A 203 24.71 36.05 -0.92
C ASN A 203 23.56 36.53 -0.01
N GLU A 204 22.95 35.50 0.59
CA GLU A 204 22.07 35.49 1.77
C GLU A 204 20.64 36.00 1.62
N PHE A 205 19.69 35.06 1.49
CA PHE A 205 18.36 35.25 2.07
C PHE A 205 18.05 34.12 3.05
N SER A 206 17.78 34.55 4.28
CA SER A 206 17.58 33.78 5.48
C SER A 206 16.33 32.91 5.44
N LEU A 207 16.45 31.68 5.95
CA LEU A 207 15.34 30.99 6.61
C LEU A 207 14.82 31.88 7.74
N ASN A 208 13.53 32.21 7.72
CA ASN A 208 12.65 32.29 8.89
C ASN A 208 11.28 32.79 8.45
N GLU A 209 10.28 31.90 8.43
CA GLU A 209 8.89 32.15 8.83
C GLU A 209 8.02 30.98 8.32
N PHE A 210 7.63 30.07 9.23
CA PHE A 210 6.25 29.57 9.34
C PHE A 210 6.15 28.84 10.69
N GLY A 211 5.39 29.45 11.59
CA GLY A 211 5.24 29.04 12.97
C GLY A 211 4.47 27.72 13.13
N MET A 212 5.04 26.82 13.94
CA MET A 212 4.38 25.65 14.51
C MET A 212 3.54 26.06 15.74
N PRO A 213 2.31 25.55 15.91
CA PRO A 213 1.60 25.66 17.17
C PRO A 213 2.11 24.64 18.19
N GLN A 214 2.51 25.12 19.37
CA GLN A 214 2.90 24.35 20.54
C GLN A 214 1.66 23.78 21.25
N TYR A 215 1.54 22.46 21.35
CA TYR A 215 0.57 21.83 22.26
C TYR A 215 1.14 21.77 23.68
N ARG A 216 0.47 22.49 24.58
CA ARG A 216 0.72 22.53 26.03
C ARG A 216 0.17 21.24 26.66
N ARG A 217 1.02 20.51 27.38
CA ARG A 217 0.62 19.41 28.28
C ARG A 217 -0.15 19.97 29.47
N LEU A 218 -1.27 19.32 29.81
CA LEU A 218 -1.72 19.08 31.18
C LEU A 218 -1.91 17.57 31.32
#